data_AF-A0AAE9J6Q7-F1
#
_entry.id   AF-A0AAE9J6Q7-F1
#
_cell.length_a   1.000
_cell.length_b   1.000
_cell.length_c   1.000
_cell.angle_alpha   90.00
_cell.angle_beta   90.00
_cell.angle_gamma   90.00
#
_symmetry.space_group_name_H-M   'P 1'
#
loop_
_entity.id
_entity.type
_entity.pdbx_description
1 polymer ?
#
loop_
_entity_poly.entity_id
_entity_poly.type
_entity_poly.pdbx_seq_one_letter_code
_entity_poly.pdbx_strand_id
1 'polypeptide(L)'
;MNGIIRSRRKSDFDTFLRRMTRAQVFVNLLPGSYDPSDFPQETTEKRVFVLFVCGKEQREKVKKICAGFSSKCYAIPDNIDPRSEYLGKIITQADEITKIIKNTLNYQAKIMRAAATYFMKWKKMNQKYGLILKILNRFSLDDSTHLTLAQLANCQNYGIPLNATDCRCPAYVAGQLCQNVICRRYAVPDKDRCACAPGWYDKYCGLRGCRPPNEDQMELEKRSLIVVFNTKTTMKSQLDTLKHNFNEMVSKIMRNSFGTRTPWIDNYIVYGFVKSGSNLHIQSEFVYDSDDVINYLNNLELFDGDATQPLLTAVKDSQ
;
A
#
# COMPACT_ATOMS: atom_id res chain seq x y z
N MET A 1 17.08 -0.36 -42.88
CA MET A 1 16.24 -1.10 -41.90
C MET A 1 16.22 -0.31 -40.62
N ASN A 2 15.06 -0.16 -39.99
CA ASN A 2 14.91 0.69 -38.80
C ASN A 2 14.41 -0.15 -37.64
N GLY A 3 14.73 0.22 -36.41
CA GLY A 3 14.30 -0.56 -35.25
C GLY A 3 14.45 0.16 -33.92
N ILE A 4 14.02 -0.53 -32.87
CA ILE A 4 14.04 -0.03 -31.49
C ILE A 4 14.81 -1.02 -30.62
N ILE A 5 15.73 -0.50 -29.80
CA ILE A 5 16.54 -1.28 -28.85
C ILE A 5 16.53 -0.62 -27.47
N ARG A 6 16.71 -1.42 -26.41
CA ARG A 6 16.92 -0.90 -25.05
C ARG A 6 18.26 -0.18 -24.96
N SER A 7 18.28 1.00 -24.34
CA SER A 7 19.47 1.87 -24.21
C SER A 7 20.66 1.13 -23.59
N ARG A 8 20.42 0.29 -22.56
CA ARG A 8 21.45 -0.52 -21.88
C ARG A 8 22.19 -1.51 -22.78
N ARG A 9 21.57 -2.00 -23.87
CA ARG A 9 22.18 -2.99 -24.78
C ARG A 9 22.80 -2.36 -26.03
N LYS A 10 22.88 -1.03 -26.09
CA LYS A 10 23.37 -0.29 -27.26
C LYS A 10 24.80 -0.68 -27.66
N SER A 11 25.74 -0.69 -26.69
CA SER A 11 27.16 -0.99 -26.95
C SER A 11 27.36 -2.40 -27.50
N ASP A 12 26.68 -3.36 -26.87
CA ASP A 12 26.80 -4.77 -27.21
C ASP A 12 26.21 -5.04 -28.59
N PHE A 13 25.08 -4.41 -28.90
CA PHE A 13 24.44 -4.50 -30.20
C PHE A 13 25.32 -3.93 -31.32
N ASP A 14 25.86 -2.71 -31.16
CA ASP A 14 26.75 -2.11 -32.17
C ASP A 14 28.01 -2.96 -32.40
N THR A 15 28.63 -3.42 -31.30
CA THR A 15 29.82 -4.27 -31.36
C THR A 15 29.55 -5.60 -32.07
N PHE A 16 28.45 -6.28 -31.70
CA PHE A 16 28.08 -7.57 -32.29
C PHE A 16 27.73 -7.41 -33.77
N LEU A 17 27.01 -6.36 -34.11
CA LEU A 17 26.60 -6.07 -35.47
C LEU A 17 27.82 -5.78 -36.36
N ARG A 18 28.79 -4.98 -35.89
CA ARG A 18 30.06 -4.74 -36.59
C ARG A 18 30.87 -6.02 -36.80
N ARG A 19 30.96 -6.88 -35.77
CA ARG A 19 31.70 -8.15 -35.85
C ARG A 19 31.07 -9.12 -36.85
N MET A 20 29.76 -9.35 -36.75
CA MET A 20 29.06 -10.34 -37.58
C MET A 20 28.88 -9.90 -39.03
N THR A 21 28.83 -8.59 -39.28
CA THR A 21 28.69 -8.03 -40.63
C THR A 21 30.04 -7.62 -41.25
N ARG A 22 31.17 -7.84 -40.56
CA ARG A 22 32.51 -7.38 -40.98
C ARG A 22 32.54 -5.88 -41.31
N ALA A 23 31.89 -5.08 -40.45
CA ALA A 23 31.75 -3.63 -40.59
C ALA A 23 31.06 -3.15 -41.89
N GLN A 24 30.31 -4.01 -42.57
CA GLN A 24 29.57 -3.64 -43.79
C GLN A 24 28.23 -2.94 -43.51
N VAL A 25 27.79 -2.90 -42.26
CA VAL A 25 26.53 -2.24 -41.86
C VAL A 25 26.83 -1.07 -40.93
N PHE A 26 26.31 0.09 -41.31
CA PHE A 26 26.40 1.32 -40.51
C PHE A 26 25.16 1.48 -39.63
N VAL A 27 25.39 1.76 -38.34
CA VAL A 27 24.34 2.01 -37.35
C VAL A 27 24.34 3.48 -36.97
N ASN A 28 23.20 4.15 -37.14
CA ASN A 28 22.96 5.44 -36.50
C ASN A 28 21.92 5.28 -35.39
N LEU A 29 22.29 5.60 -34.15
CA LEU A 29 21.46 5.43 -32.95
C LEU A 29 20.97 6.78 -32.46
N LEU A 30 19.69 7.04 -32.67
CA LEU A 30 19.01 8.25 -32.23
C LEU A 30 18.34 8.03 -30.85
N PRO A 31 18.34 9.04 -29.96
CA PRO A 31 17.55 8.97 -28.74
C PRO A 31 16.07 8.82 -29.11
N GLY A 32 15.37 7.90 -28.45
CA GLY A 32 13.92 7.79 -28.58
C GLY A 32 13.27 8.87 -27.73
N SER A 33 12.55 9.80 -28.35
CA SER A 33 11.62 10.69 -27.65
C SER A 33 10.32 9.93 -27.43
N TYR A 34 10.04 9.52 -26.20
CA TYR A 34 8.72 9.03 -25.82
C TYR A 34 8.41 9.52 -24.40
N ASP A 35 7.13 9.79 -24.14
CA ASP A 35 6.68 10.14 -22.80
C ASP A 35 6.64 8.86 -21.94
N PRO A 36 7.38 8.79 -20.82
CA PRO A 36 7.33 7.64 -19.92
C PRO A 36 5.92 7.36 -19.37
N SER A 37 5.03 8.35 -19.39
CA SER A 37 3.64 8.22 -18.91
C SER A 37 2.74 7.41 -19.85
N ASP A 38 3.09 7.28 -21.14
CA ASP A 38 2.34 6.45 -22.10
C ASP A 38 2.51 4.95 -21.83
N PHE A 39 3.63 4.57 -21.19
CA PHE A 39 3.98 3.18 -20.90
C PHE A 39 4.47 3.01 -19.45
N PRO A 40 3.59 3.18 -18.44
CA PRO A 40 3.99 3.20 -17.02
C PRO A 40 4.59 1.87 -16.53
N GLN A 41 4.38 0.77 -17.26
CA GLN A 41 5.00 -0.53 -16.98
C GLN A 41 6.36 -0.74 -17.66
N GLU A 42 6.73 0.07 -18.66
CA GLU A 42 8.03 0.02 -19.34
C GLU A 42 8.93 1.17 -18.89
N THR A 43 9.67 0.93 -17.81
CA THR A 43 10.65 1.89 -17.24
C THR A 43 11.98 1.93 -17.99
N THR A 44 12.16 1.08 -19.00
CA THR A 44 13.45 0.94 -19.68
C THR A 44 13.57 1.92 -20.84
N GLU A 45 14.55 2.84 -20.76
CA GLU A 45 14.92 3.76 -21.85
C GLU A 45 15.16 2.98 -23.16
N LYS A 46 14.52 3.41 -24.24
CA LYS A 46 14.66 2.84 -25.59
C LYS A 46 15.27 3.86 -26.57
N ARG A 47 16.01 3.35 -27.55
CA ARG A 47 16.63 4.13 -28.63
C ARG A 47 16.20 3.60 -29.98
N VAL A 48 16.04 4.51 -30.93
CA VAL A 48 15.76 4.19 -32.32
C VAL A 48 17.08 4.04 -33.04
N PHE A 49 17.19 3.05 -33.92
CA PHE A 49 18.35 2.89 -34.78
C PHE A 49 17.96 2.77 -36.24
N VAL A 50 18.83 3.29 -37.10
CA VAL A 50 18.77 3.18 -38.56
C VAL A 50 19.98 2.41 -39.03
N LEU A 51 19.74 1.30 -39.75
CA LEU A 51 20.76 0.44 -40.34
C LEU A 51 20.77 0.57 -41.85
N PHE A 52 21.93 0.89 -42.39
CA PHE A 52 22.20 0.87 -43.83
C PHE A 52 22.77 -0.50 -44.20
N VAL A 53 21.99 -1.30 -44.94
CA VAL A 53 22.35 -2.68 -45.28
C VAL A 53 22.24 -2.88 -46.79
N CYS A 54 23.37 -3.20 -47.42
CA CYS A 54 23.43 -3.57 -48.83
C CYS A 54 23.45 -5.10 -49.00
N GLY A 55 22.61 -5.63 -49.90
CA GLY A 55 22.50 -7.06 -50.18
C GLY A 55 21.48 -7.83 -49.32
N LYS A 56 20.85 -8.84 -49.92
CA LYS A 56 19.81 -9.67 -49.28
C LYS A 56 20.36 -10.55 -48.15
N GLU A 57 21.54 -11.12 -48.33
CA GLU A 57 22.18 -12.00 -47.34
C GLU A 57 22.51 -11.25 -46.03
N GLN A 58 23.04 -10.02 -46.13
CA GLN A 58 23.32 -9.18 -44.97
C GLN A 58 22.03 -8.77 -44.25
N ARG A 59 20.93 -8.51 -44.97
CA ARG A 59 19.63 -8.21 -44.34
C ARG A 59 19.10 -9.37 -43.50
N GLU A 60 19.23 -10.60 -43.98
CA GLU A 60 18.82 -11.79 -43.20
C GLU A 60 19.71 -12.01 -41.96
N LYS A 61 21.02 -11.77 -42.06
CA LYS A 61 21.92 -11.78 -40.90
C LYS A 61 21.49 -10.74 -39.86
N VAL A 62 21.20 -9.51 -40.30
CA VAL A 62 20.75 -8.42 -39.43
C VAL A 62 19.42 -8.74 -38.75
N LYS A 63 18.44 -9.33 -39.46
CA LYS A 63 17.17 -9.76 -38.84
C LYS A 63 17.37 -10.75 -37.70
N LYS A 64 18.27 -11.74 -37.88
CA LYS A 64 18.62 -12.70 -36.83
C LYS A 64 19.28 -12.02 -35.63
N ILE A 65 20.17 -11.05 -35.87
CA ILE A 65 20.77 -10.23 -34.80
C ILE A 65 19.69 -9.43 -34.07
N CYS A 66 18.75 -8.79 -34.78
CA CYS A 66 17.65 -8.05 -34.16
C CYS A 66 16.86 -8.94 -33.19
N ALA A 67 16.50 -10.15 -33.63
CA ALA A 67 15.76 -11.12 -32.83
C ALA A 67 16.54 -11.57 -31.58
N GLY A 68 17.84 -11.86 -31.71
CA GLY A 68 18.69 -12.27 -30.59
C GLY A 68 18.84 -11.21 -29.49
N PHE A 69 18.84 -9.92 -29.86
CA PHE A 69 18.89 -8.81 -28.89
C PHE A 69 17.53 -8.42 -28.33
N SER A 70 16.45 -9.14 -28.70
CA SER A 70 15.05 -8.78 -28.39
C SER A 70 14.69 -7.38 -28.87
N SER A 71 15.25 -6.96 -30.01
CA SER A 71 14.94 -5.69 -30.66
C SER A 71 13.92 -5.89 -31.79
N LYS A 72 13.01 -4.93 -31.97
CA LYS A 72 12.03 -4.96 -33.06
C LYS A 72 12.60 -4.20 -34.26
N CYS A 73 12.68 -4.88 -35.41
CA CYS A 73 13.15 -4.32 -36.67
C CYS A 73 11.97 -4.23 -37.66
N TYR A 74 11.79 -3.05 -38.24
CA TYR A 74 10.71 -2.71 -39.16
C TYR A 74 11.25 -2.50 -40.58
N ALA A 75 10.49 -3.00 -41.55
CA ALA A 75 10.73 -2.73 -42.96
C ALA A 75 9.94 -1.46 -43.34
N ILE A 76 10.63 -0.32 -43.40
CA ILE A 76 10.05 0.96 -43.80
C ILE A 76 10.41 1.20 -45.26
N PRO A 77 9.48 1.65 -46.13
CA PRO A 77 9.79 2.03 -47.50
C PRO A 77 10.92 3.06 -47.59
N ASP A 78 11.77 2.93 -48.60
CA ASP A 78 12.95 3.80 -48.79
C ASP A 78 12.59 5.16 -49.41
N ASN A 79 11.54 5.22 -50.24
CA ASN A 79 11.06 6.45 -50.90
C ASN A 79 10.13 7.27 -50.01
N ILE A 80 10.09 8.59 -50.24
CA ILE A 80 9.32 9.54 -49.42
C ILE A 80 7.81 9.30 -49.57
N ASP A 81 7.30 9.19 -50.79
CA ASP A 81 5.87 9.06 -51.07
C ASP A 81 5.23 7.81 -50.41
N PRO A 82 5.74 6.58 -50.62
CA PRO A 82 5.15 5.40 -49.97
C PRO A 82 5.37 5.40 -48.46
N ARG A 83 6.40 6.09 -47.95
CA ARG A 83 6.61 6.25 -46.51
C ARG A 83 5.56 7.16 -45.88
N SER A 84 5.18 8.25 -46.56
CA SER A 84 4.13 9.16 -46.11
C SER A 84 2.77 8.45 -46.03
N GLU A 85 2.42 7.69 -47.07
CA GLU A 85 1.19 6.88 -47.08
C GLU A 85 1.19 5.82 -45.96
N TYR A 86 2.31 5.13 -45.76
CA TYR A 86 2.47 4.15 -44.69
C TYR A 86 2.32 4.78 -43.30
N LEU A 87 2.89 5.97 -43.08
CA LEU A 87 2.73 6.72 -41.83
C LEU A 87 1.27 7.11 -41.60
N GLY A 88 0.56 7.57 -42.63
CA GLY A 88 -0.87 7.89 -42.56
C GLY A 88 -1.70 6.71 -42.06
N LYS A 89 -1.45 5.50 -42.60
CA LYS A 89 -2.13 4.26 -42.16
C LYS A 89 -1.84 3.89 -40.71
N ILE A 90 -0.62 4.11 -40.23
CA ILE A 90 -0.26 3.84 -38.83
C ILE A 90 -0.98 4.81 -37.90
N ILE A 91 -1.05 6.09 -38.26
CA ILE A 91 -1.70 7.12 -37.45
C ILE A 91 -3.19 6.80 -37.32
N THR A 92 -3.88 6.50 -38.42
CA THR A 92 -5.31 6.16 -38.37
C THR A 92 -5.58 4.91 -37.51
N GLN A 93 -4.76 3.88 -37.64
CA GLN A 93 -4.86 2.68 -36.80
C GLN A 93 -4.61 2.98 -35.32
N ALA A 94 -3.62 3.82 -35.01
CA ALA A 94 -3.32 4.22 -33.64
C ALA A 94 -4.49 4.99 -33.00
N ASP A 95 -5.14 5.87 -33.75
CA ASP A 95 -6.32 6.61 -33.29
C ASP A 95 -7.52 5.69 -33.03
N GLU A 96 -7.77 4.74 -33.94
CA GLU A 96 -8.82 3.73 -33.76
C GLU A 96 -8.60 2.89 -32.50
N ILE A 97 -7.38 2.39 -32.29
CA ILE A 97 -7.03 1.61 -31.10
C ILE A 97 -7.17 2.47 -29.84
N THR A 98 -6.73 3.73 -29.87
CA THR A 98 -6.83 4.65 -28.73
C THR A 98 -8.30 4.89 -28.36
N LYS A 99 -9.19 5.01 -29.35
CA LYS A 99 -10.63 5.12 -29.14
C LYS A 99 -11.20 3.86 -28.48
N ILE A 100 -10.81 2.67 -28.95
CA ILE A 100 -11.22 1.40 -28.36
C ILE A 100 -10.78 1.32 -26.90
N ILE A 101 -9.51 1.62 -26.60
CA ILE A 101 -8.97 1.59 -25.23
C ILE A 101 -9.77 2.51 -24.32
N LYS A 102 -10.01 3.77 -24.74
CA LYS A 102 -10.82 4.73 -23.96
C LYS A 102 -12.23 4.19 -23.69
N ASN A 103 -12.88 3.62 -24.70
CA ASN A 103 -14.22 3.05 -24.56
C ASN A 103 -14.23 1.84 -23.61
N THR A 104 -13.26 0.94 -23.73
CA THR A 104 -13.14 -0.24 -22.86
C THR A 104 -12.88 0.16 -21.41
N LEU A 105 -11.98 1.12 -21.16
CA LEU A 105 -11.70 1.62 -19.81
C LEU A 105 -12.92 2.32 -19.20
N ASN A 106 -13.64 3.11 -19.99
CA ASN A 106 -14.89 3.74 -19.53
C ASN A 106 -15.96 2.71 -19.18
N TYR A 107 -16.11 1.66 -20.01
CA TYR A 107 -17.04 0.57 -19.76
C TYR A 107 -16.67 -0.22 -18.51
N GLN A 108 -15.38 -0.56 -18.36
CA GLN A 108 -14.85 -1.23 -17.16
C GLN A 108 -15.11 -0.38 -15.91
N ALA A 109 -14.84 0.92 -15.96
CA ALA A 109 -15.11 1.83 -14.84
C ALA A 109 -16.60 1.90 -14.50
N LYS A 110 -17.50 1.87 -15.50
CA LYS A 110 -18.95 1.84 -15.30
C LYS A 110 -19.39 0.56 -14.58
N ILE A 111 -18.91 -0.61 -15.02
CA ILE A 111 -19.18 -1.88 -14.34
C ILE A 111 -18.65 -1.86 -12.91
N MET A 112 -17.41 -1.42 -12.71
CA MET A 112 -16.78 -1.39 -11.39
C MET A 112 -17.55 -0.49 -10.42
N ARG A 113 -18.02 0.68 -10.87
CA ARG A 113 -18.88 1.55 -10.06
C ARG A 113 -20.21 0.86 -9.73
N ALA A 114 -20.85 0.22 -10.71
CA ALA A 114 -22.10 -0.50 -10.47
C ALA A 114 -21.93 -1.71 -9.54
N ALA A 115 -20.82 -2.43 -9.63
CA ALA A 115 -20.50 -3.51 -8.70
C ALA A 115 -20.22 -2.98 -7.29
N ALA A 116 -19.52 -1.84 -7.18
CA ALA A 116 -19.18 -1.23 -5.90
C ALA A 116 -20.40 -0.82 -5.09
N THR A 117 -21.49 -0.36 -5.73
CA THR A 117 -22.73 0.01 -5.02
C THR A 117 -23.38 -1.19 -4.32
N TYR A 118 -23.34 -2.37 -4.93
CA TYR A 118 -23.94 -3.59 -4.38
C TYR A 118 -22.98 -4.44 -3.55
N PHE A 119 -21.67 -4.20 -3.65
CA PHE A 119 -20.64 -5.02 -3.01
C PHE A 119 -20.89 -5.24 -1.51
N MET A 120 -21.17 -4.17 -0.76
CA MET A 120 -21.41 -4.27 0.68
C MET A 120 -22.71 -5.01 1.02
N LYS A 121 -23.75 -4.86 0.19
CA LYS A 121 -25.02 -5.59 0.34
C LYS A 121 -24.80 -7.10 0.10
N TRP A 122 -24.12 -7.46 -0.99
CA TRP A 122 -23.80 -8.86 -1.29
C TRP A 122 -22.89 -9.48 -0.24
N LYS A 123 -21.89 -8.73 0.26
CA LYS A 123 -21.04 -9.17 1.36
C LYS A 123 -21.85 -9.50 2.60
N LYS A 124 -22.72 -8.59 3.05
CA LYS A 124 -23.61 -8.81 4.21
C LYS A 124 -24.55 -9.99 3.98
N MET A 125 -25.14 -10.11 2.79
CA MET A 125 -26.04 -11.20 2.43
C MET A 125 -25.32 -12.56 2.50
N ASN A 126 -24.14 -12.67 1.88
CA ASN A 126 -23.32 -13.89 1.91
C ASN A 126 -22.88 -14.26 3.34
N GLN A 127 -22.55 -13.27 4.18
CA GLN A 127 -22.25 -13.52 5.59
C GLN A 127 -23.46 -14.10 6.34
N LYS A 128 -24.67 -13.55 6.13
CA LYS A 128 -25.91 -14.07 6.73
C LYS A 128 -26.22 -15.50 6.27
N TYR A 129 -26.17 -15.78 4.97
CA TYR A 129 -26.34 -17.13 4.44
C TYR A 129 -25.31 -18.11 5.02
N GLY A 130 -24.05 -17.69 5.13
CA GLY A 130 -23.00 -18.50 5.75
C GLY A 130 -23.30 -18.84 7.21
N LEU A 131 -23.89 -17.91 7.98
CA LEU A 131 -24.31 -18.18 9.37
C LEU A 131 -25.50 -19.15 9.44
N ILE A 132 -26.50 -18.98 8.56
CA ILE A 132 -27.66 -19.87 8.48
C ILE A 132 -27.20 -21.30 8.18
N LEU A 133 -26.35 -21.49 7.17
CA LEU A 133 -25.80 -22.80 6.84
C LEU A 133 -25.00 -23.41 8.00
N LYS A 134 -24.22 -22.59 8.73
CA LYS A 134 -23.53 -23.06 9.95
C LYS A 134 -24.49 -23.52 11.03
N ILE A 135 -25.62 -22.85 11.21
CA ILE A 135 -26.66 -23.21 12.17
C ILE A 135 -27.36 -24.50 11.72
N LEU A 136 -27.76 -24.60 10.46
CA LEU A 136 -28.41 -25.78 9.90
C LEU A 136 -27.52 -27.03 9.99
N ASN A 137 -26.22 -26.88 9.76
CA ASN A 137 -25.25 -27.95 9.94
C ASN A 137 -25.09 -28.40 11.40
N ARG A 138 -25.71 -27.72 12.38
CA ARG A 138 -25.76 -28.17 13.77
C ARG A 138 -26.93 -29.08 14.11
N PHE A 139 -27.81 -29.35 13.16
CA PHE A 139 -28.95 -30.24 13.36
C PHE A 139 -28.71 -31.56 12.62
N SER A 140 -29.03 -32.67 13.27
CA SER A 140 -29.12 -34.00 12.67
C SER A 140 -30.59 -34.41 12.55
N LEU A 141 -30.90 -35.16 11.49
CA LEU A 141 -32.19 -35.81 11.32
C LEU A 141 -32.04 -37.27 11.75
N ASP A 142 -32.85 -37.70 12.72
CA ASP A 142 -32.98 -39.13 13.03
C ASP A 142 -33.94 -39.81 12.03
N ASP A 143 -33.86 -41.15 11.93
CA ASP A 143 -34.70 -41.99 11.05
C ASP A 143 -36.22 -41.81 11.28
N SER A 144 -36.61 -41.21 12.40
CA SER A 144 -37.99 -40.88 12.77
C SER A 144 -38.37 -39.41 12.51
N THR A 145 -37.66 -38.69 11.63
CA THR A 145 -37.92 -37.29 11.20
C THR A 145 -37.90 -36.22 12.30
N HIS A 146 -37.45 -36.57 13.51
CA HIS A 146 -37.24 -35.60 14.58
C HIS A 146 -35.88 -34.89 14.42
N LEU A 147 -35.88 -33.56 14.49
CA LEU A 147 -34.69 -32.74 14.40
C LEU A 147 -33.99 -32.69 15.76
N THR A 148 -32.83 -33.35 15.88
CA THR A 148 -32.00 -33.34 17.09
C THR A 148 -30.82 -32.39 16.91
N LEU A 149 -30.31 -31.85 18.03
CA LEU A 149 -29.02 -31.14 17.99
C LEU A 149 -27.94 -32.19 17.75
N ALA A 150 -27.25 -32.08 16.62
CA ALA A 150 -26.10 -32.93 16.36
C ALA A 150 -25.05 -32.65 17.45
N GLN A 151 -24.62 -33.68 18.19
CA GLN A 151 -23.45 -33.57 19.06
C GLN A 151 -22.25 -33.28 18.18
N LEU A 152 -21.86 -32.01 18.12
CA LEU A 152 -20.77 -31.52 17.31
C LEU A 152 -19.68 -30.96 18.21
N ALA A 153 -18.44 -31.16 17.79
CA ALA A 153 -17.29 -30.61 18.48
C ALA A 153 -17.42 -29.09 18.66
N ASN A 154 -17.07 -28.57 19.84
CA ASN A 154 -17.07 -27.14 20.11
C ASN A 154 -15.82 -26.47 19.53
N CYS A 155 -15.83 -26.24 18.21
CA CYS A 155 -14.70 -25.68 17.49
C CYS A 155 -14.47 -24.20 17.81
N GLN A 156 -13.23 -23.83 18.10
CA GLN A 156 -12.78 -22.45 18.31
C GLN A 156 -12.35 -21.79 16.98
N ASN A 157 -12.09 -20.48 17.01
CA ASN A 157 -11.47 -19.74 15.90
C ASN A 157 -12.10 -19.96 14.51
N TYR A 158 -13.44 -20.04 14.46
CA TYR A 158 -14.21 -20.27 13.24
C TYR A 158 -13.97 -21.64 12.58
N GLY A 159 -13.52 -22.65 13.33
CA GLY A 159 -13.50 -24.05 12.92
C GLY A 159 -14.90 -24.56 12.56
N ILE A 160 -14.95 -25.48 11.59
CA ILE A 160 -16.19 -26.14 11.16
C ILE A 160 -16.18 -27.55 11.77
N PRO A 161 -17.15 -27.92 12.61
CA PRO A 161 -17.18 -29.27 13.17
C PRO A 161 -17.42 -30.28 12.05
N LEU A 162 -16.63 -31.36 12.05
CA LEU A 162 -16.81 -32.50 11.15
C LEU A 162 -17.64 -33.58 11.83
N ASN A 163 -17.27 -33.90 13.08
CA ASN A 163 -17.89 -34.92 13.92
C ASN A 163 -18.07 -34.38 15.36
N ALA A 164 -18.45 -35.25 16.30
CA ALA A 164 -18.56 -34.92 17.73
C ALA A 164 -17.22 -34.50 18.37
N THR A 165 -16.08 -34.92 17.82
CA THR A 165 -14.73 -34.68 18.40
C THR A 165 -13.81 -33.81 17.55
N ASP A 166 -14.02 -33.77 16.23
CA ASP A 166 -13.04 -33.23 15.30
C ASP A 166 -13.55 -32.01 14.53
N CYS A 167 -12.67 -31.03 14.34
CA CYS A 167 -12.94 -29.79 13.63
C CYS A 167 -12.04 -29.63 12.40
N ARG A 168 -12.63 -29.13 11.31
CA ARG A 168 -11.89 -28.62 10.15
C ARG A 168 -11.53 -27.16 10.39
N CYS A 169 -10.23 -26.91 10.57
CA CYS A 169 -9.73 -25.57 10.83
C CYS A 169 -9.59 -24.73 9.56
N PRO A 170 -9.98 -23.44 9.61
CA PRO A 170 -9.66 -22.50 8.53
C PRO A 170 -8.15 -22.22 8.48
N ALA A 171 -7.71 -21.55 7.42
CA ALA A 171 -6.31 -21.16 7.28
C ALA A 171 -5.82 -20.36 8.51
N TYR A 172 -4.56 -20.59 8.89
CA TYR A 172 -3.88 -19.96 10.03
C TYR A 172 -4.40 -20.35 11.42
N VAL A 173 -5.08 -21.50 11.52
CA VAL A 173 -5.52 -22.09 12.78
C VAL A 173 -5.25 -23.60 12.74
N ALA A 174 -4.87 -24.19 13.87
CA ALA A 174 -4.54 -25.60 14.03
C ALA A 174 -5.01 -26.16 15.38
N GLY A 175 -4.88 -27.48 15.54
CA GLY A 175 -5.36 -28.22 16.70
C GLY A 175 -6.68 -28.94 16.41
N GLN A 176 -6.99 -29.96 17.22
CA GLN A 176 -8.17 -30.80 17.03
C GLN A 176 -9.49 -30.00 17.09
N LEU A 177 -9.53 -28.96 17.92
CA LEU A 177 -10.66 -28.04 18.08
C LEU A 177 -10.36 -26.64 17.53
N CYS A 178 -9.31 -26.50 16.72
CA CYS A 178 -8.87 -25.21 16.17
C CYS A 178 -8.51 -24.18 17.27
N GLN A 179 -7.94 -24.66 18.38
CA GLN A 179 -7.57 -23.84 19.52
C GLN A 179 -6.27 -23.03 19.30
N ASN A 180 -5.39 -23.46 18.39
CA ASN A 180 -4.08 -22.85 18.21
C ASN A 180 -4.06 -21.93 17.00
N VAL A 181 -3.75 -20.66 17.20
CA VAL A 181 -3.58 -19.70 16.11
C VAL A 181 -2.15 -19.77 15.55
N ILE A 182 -2.01 -19.84 14.23
CA ILE A 182 -0.71 -19.85 13.55
C ILE A 182 -0.34 -18.43 13.12
N CYS A 183 0.63 -17.85 13.81
CA CYS A 183 1.09 -16.50 13.54
C CYS A 183 2.10 -16.43 12.40
N ARG A 184 2.00 -15.38 11.58
CA ARG A 184 2.93 -15.12 10.47
C ARG A 184 3.99 -14.10 10.88
N ARG A 185 5.13 -14.11 10.18
CA ARG A 185 6.19 -13.08 10.27
C ARG A 185 6.71 -12.89 11.70
N TYR A 186 7.01 -13.99 12.40
CA TYR A 186 7.58 -13.99 13.74
C TYR A 186 6.69 -13.34 14.82
N ALA A 187 5.39 -13.19 14.56
CA ALA A 187 4.43 -12.78 15.56
C ALA A 187 4.18 -13.89 16.59
N VAL A 188 3.83 -13.49 17.81
CA VAL A 188 3.62 -14.40 18.94
C VAL A 188 2.12 -14.62 19.14
N PRO A 189 1.64 -15.85 19.35
CA PRO A 189 0.24 -16.10 19.71
C PRO A 189 -0.13 -15.39 21.02
N ASP A 190 -1.23 -14.65 21.00
CA ASP A 190 -1.85 -13.99 22.14
C ASP A 190 -3.35 -14.33 22.16
N LYS A 191 -3.72 -15.34 22.96
CA LYS A 191 -5.07 -15.91 23.03
C LYS A 191 -5.60 -16.29 21.64
N ASP A 192 -6.68 -15.66 21.19
CA ASP A 192 -7.33 -15.92 19.90
C ASP A 192 -6.73 -15.11 18.74
N ARG A 193 -5.64 -14.35 18.94
CA ARG A 193 -5.01 -13.52 17.89
C ARG A 193 -3.49 -13.60 17.95
N CYS A 194 -2.82 -12.95 16.99
CA CYS A 194 -1.37 -12.79 17.02
C CYS A 194 -0.99 -11.38 17.48
N ALA A 195 0.00 -11.31 18.36
CA ALA A 195 0.71 -10.08 18.70
C ALA A 195 1.70 -9.77 17.57
N CYS A 196 1.34 -8.80 16.73
CA CYS A 196 2.09 -8.46 15.53
C CYS A 196 3.16 -7.40 15.76
N ALA A 197 4.24 -7.46 14.99
CA ALA A 197 5.21 -6.37 14.91
C ALA A 197 4.56 -5.08 14.34
N PRO A 198 5.11 -3.89 14.64
CA PRO A 198 4.60 -2.63 14.10
C PRO A 198 4.43 -2.65 12.58
N GLY A 199 3.27 -2.17 12.10
CA GLY A 199 2.91 -2.17 10.67
C GLY A 199 2.06 -3.35 10.21
N TRP A 200 1.79 -4.33 11.09
CA TRP A 200 0.92 -5.48 10.81
C TRP A 200 -0.32 -5.43 11.72
N TYR A 201 -1.51 -5.48 11.12
CA TYR A 201 -2.77 -5.27 11.86
C TYR A 201 -3.80 -6.39 11.69
N ASP A 202 -3.50 -7.38 10.84
CA ASP A 202 -4.37 -8.54 10.62
C ASP A 202 -4.36 -9.49 11.84
N LYS A 203 -5.46 -10.23 12.06
CA LYS A 203 -5.62 -11.18 13.18
C LYS A 203 -4.46 -12.19 13.25
N TYR A 204 -3.91 -12.58 12.09
CA TYR A 204 -2.83 -13.54 11.96
C TYR A 204 -1.49 -12.91 11.53
N CYS A 205 -1.42 -11.58 11.53
CA CYS A 205 -0.30 -10.79 10.99
C CYS A 205 -0.01 -11.10 9.50
N GLY A 206 -1.06 -11.38 8.72
CA GLY A 206 -1.00 -11.65 7.29
C GLY A 206 -0.80 -10.41 6.41
N LEU A 207 -0.68 -10.63 5.09
CA LEU A 207 -0.60 -9.56 4.09
C LEU A 207 -1.94 -8.82 4.00
N ARG A 208 -1.97 -7.58 4.52
CA ARG A 208 -3.07 -6.60 4.47
C ARG A 208 -4.30 -6.93 5.34
N GLY A 209 -4.19 -6.63 6.63
CA GLY A 209 -5.36 -6.17 7.39
C GLY A 209 -5.50 -4.66 7.19
N CYS A 210 -6.66 -4.18 6.75
CA CYS A 210 -6.95 -2.75 6.89
C CYS A 210 -6.91 -2.43 8.39
N ARG A 211 -6.18 -1.37 8.78
CA ARG A 211 -6.26 -0.88 10.15
C ARG A 211 -7.75 -0.58 10.42
N PRO A 212 -8.35 -1.11 11.50
CA PRO A 212 -9.70 -0.71 11.87
C PRO A 212 -9.73 0.82 11.94
N PRO A 213 -10.81 1.47 11.47
CA PRO A 213 -10.93 2.91 11.57
C PRO A 213 -10.73 3.31 13.03
N ASN A 214 -9.92 4.33 13.27
CA ASN A 214 -9.79 4.88 14.61
C ASN A 214 -11.16 5.49 14.96
N GLU A 215 -11.81 4.98 16.00
CA GLU A 215 -13.15 5.45 16.42
C GLU A 215 -13.11 6.76 17.21
N ASP A 216 -11.93 7.36 17.37
CA ASP A 216 -11.78 8.66 18.01
C ASP A 216 -12.36 9.76 17.12
N GLN A 217 -13.24 10.58 17.71
CA GLN A 217 -13.92 11.72 17.09
C GLN A 217 -12.95 12.84 16.73
N MET A 218 -12.07 12.61 15.75
CA MET A 218 -11.20 13.65 15.21
C MET A 218 -11.91 14.31 14.03
N GLU A 219 -12.42 15.52 14.23
CA GLU A 219 -13.02 16.33 13.17
C GLU A 219 -11.94 16.69 12.13
N LEU A 220 -11.99 16.06 10.96
CA LEU A 220 -10.98 16.20 9.91
C LEU A 220 -11.11 17.49 9.08
N GLU A 221 -12.15 18.29 9.33
CA GLU A 221 -12.40 19.55 8.62
C GLU A 221 -11.49 20.68 9.10
N LYS A 222 -10.98 20.56 10.33
CA LYS A 222 -10.14 21.54 11.00
C LYS A 222 -8.78 20.95 11.33
N ARG A 223 -7.79 21.82 11.56
CA ARG A 223 -6.43 21.37 11.88
C ARG A 223 -6.27 21.31 13.40
N SER A 224 -5.61 20.26 13.87
CA SER A 224 -5.26 20.07 15.27
C SER A 224 -3.75 20.22 15.44
N LEU A 225 -3.33 20.76 16.58
CA LEU A 225 -1.92 20.77 16.98
C LEU A 225 -1.68 19.69 18.02
N ILE A 226 -0.85 18.70 17.66
CA ILE A 226 -0.51 17.58 18.56
C ILE A 226 0.84 17.87 19.21
N VAL A 227 0.86 17.89 20.54
CA VAL A 227 2.07 18.09 21.35
C VAL A 227 2.43 16.77 22.01
N VAL A 228 3.49 16.15 21.52
CA VAL A 228 4.06 14.94 22.12
C VAL A 228 5.31 15.35 22.88
N PHE A 229 5.35 15.04 24.18
CA PHE A 229 6.47 15.41 25.03
C PHE A 229 6.90 14.22 25.89
N ASN A 230 8.20 14.21 26.21
CA ASN A 230 8.80 13.22 27.08
C ASN A 230 8.93 13.81 28.49
N THR A 231 8.33 13.14 29.48
CA THR A 231 8.30 13.53 30.90
C THR A 231 9.57 13.17 31.67
N LYS A 232 10.71 13.05 30.99
CA LYS A 232 11.98 12.82 31.68
C LYS A 232 12.46 14.06 32.45
N THR A 233 13.12 13.85 33.59
CA THR A 233 13.82 14.92 34.33
C THR A 233 14.84 15.67 33.47
N THR A 234 15.52 14.98 32.55
CA THR A 234 16.45 15.60 31.59
C THR A 234 15.78 16.57 30.62
N MET A 235 14.46 16.49 30.47
CA MET A 235 13.64 17.36 29.63
C MET A 235 13.08 18.57 30.39
N LYS A 236 13.40 18.73 31.68
CA LYS A 236 12.83 19.78 32.54
C LYS A 236 13.00 21.18 31.95
N SER A 237 14.23 21.54 31.56
CA SER A 237 14.52 22.86 31.00
C SER A 237 13.75 23.13 29.70
N GLN A 238 13.61 22.11 28.85
CA GLN A 238 12.86 22.20 27.59
C GLN A 238 11.36 22.27 27.83
N LEU A 239 10.84 21.55 28.83
CA LEU A 239 9.43 21.62 29.23
C LEU A 239 9.10 23.00 29.81
N ASP A 240 9.97 23.56 30.66
CA ASP A 240 9.79 24.89 31.22
C ASP A 240 9.82 25.98 30.13
N THR A 241 10.74 25.83 29.16
CA THR A 241 10.81 26.72 27.98
C THR A 241 9.55 26.60 27.11
N LEU A 242 9.03 25.38 26.93
CA LEU A 242 7.80 25.16 26.18
C LEU A 242 6.62 25.81 26.89
N LYS A 243 6.45 25.58 28.20
CA LYS A 243 5.39 26.20 29.03
C LYS A 243 5.38 27.72 28.90
N HIS A 244 6.56 28.34 28.98
CA HIS A 244 6.69 29.79 28.91
C HIS A 244 6.34 30.37 27.52
N ASN A 245 6.73 29.67 26.45
CA ASN A 245 6.63 30.19 25.09
C ASN A 245 5.45 29.62 24.28
N PHE A 246 4.65 28.70 24.84
CA PHE A 246 3.65 27.94 24.09
C PHE A 246 2.62 28.86 23.43
N ASN A 247 2.03 29.78 24.19
CA ASN A 247 1.04 30.73 23.67
C ASN A 247 1.62 31.65 22.59
N GLU A 248 2.86 32.12 22.79
CA GLU A 248 3.54 32.94 21.79
C GLU A 248 3.81 32.14 20.51
N MET A 249 4.27 30.90 20.64
CA MET A 249 4.49 29.97 19.53
C MET A 249 3.20 29.73 18.74
N VAL A 250 2.10 29.36 19.42
CA VAL A 250 0.79 29.16 18.79
C VAL A 250 0.31 30.44 18.10
N SER A 251 0.46 31.59 18.76
CA SER A 251 0.09 32.89 18.17
C SER A 251 0.88 33.21 16.90
N LYS A 252 2.16 32.84 16.84
CA LYS A 252 3.02 33.02 15.66
C LYS A 252 2.65 32.05 14.54
N ILE A 253 2.35 30.79 14.88
CA ILE A 253 1.89 29.77 13.92
C ILE A 253 0.54 30.18 13.28
N MET A 254 -0.33 30.83 14.06
CA MET A 254 -1.61 31.38 13.59
C MET A 254 -1.47 32.69 12.79
N ARG A 255 -0.27 33.24 12.58
CA ARG A 255 -0.09 34.43 11.73
C ARG A 255 0.22 34.03 10.30
N ASN A 256 -0.43 34.69 9.35
CA ASN A 256 -0.07 34.59 7.94
C ASN A 256 1.10 35.53 7.59
N SER A 257 1.56 35.48 6.33
CA SER A 257 2.66 36.32 5.83
C SER A 257 2.42 37.84 5.94
N PHE A 258 1.17 38.27 6.19
CA PHE A 258 0.79 39.66 6.38
C PHE A 258 0.63 40.05 7.86
N GLY A 259 0.94 39.14 8.79
CA GLY A 259 0.87 39.38 10.24
C GLY A 259 -0.54 39.32 10.82
N THR A 260 -1.57 39.02 10.02
CA THR A 260 -2.95 38.87 10.52
C THR A 260 -3.17 37.47 11.12
N ARG A 261 -3.84 37.43 12.28
CA ARG A 261 -4.15 36.19 13.01
C ARG A 261 -5.30 35.45 12.31
N THR A 262 -5.05 34.23 11.86
CA THR A 262 -6.05 33.31 11.33
C THR A 262 -6.16 32.10 12.27
N PRO A 263 -7.30 31.87 12.95
CA PRO A 263 -7.47 30.74 13.87
C PRO A 263 -7.70 29.45 13.06
N TRP A 264 -6.64 28.90 12.47
CA TRP A 264 -6.72 27.68 11.67
C TRP A 264 -6.47 26.40 12.48
N ILE A 265 -6.09 26.53 13.76
CA ILE A 265 -5.99 25.43 14.73
C ILE A 265 -7.20 25.56 15.66
N ASP A 266 -8.02 24.52 15.73
CA ASP A 266 -9.31 24.53 16.44
C ASP A 266 -9.28 23.69 17.73
N ASN A 267 -8.30 22.80 17.85
CA ASN A 267 -8.11 21.93 19.00
C ASN A 267 -6.65 21.52 19.16
N TYR A 268 -6.27 21.19 20.38
CA TYR A 268 -4.94 20.72 20.77
C TYR A 268 -5.06 19.33 21.37
N ILE A 269 -4.10 18.48 21.03
CA ILE A 269 -4.00 17.13 21.59
C ILE A 269 -2.65 17.05 22.29
N VAL A 270 -2.68 16.82 23.59
CA VAL A 270 -1.47 16.68 24.39
C VAL A 270 -1.30 15.21 24.73
N TYR A 271 -0.13 14.66 24.41
CA TYR A 271 0.14 13.22 24.56
C TYR A 271 1.48 13.00 25.27
N GLY A 272 1.45 12.22 26.35
CA GLY A 272 2.66 11.93 27.12
C GLY A 272 2.48 10.80 28.13
N PHE A 273 3.60 10.42 28.75
CA PHE A 273 3.62 9.47 29.85
C PHE A 273 3.48 10.23 31.17
N VAL A 274 2.34 10.10 31.85
CA VAL A 274 2.10 10.75 33.13
C VAL A 274 2.34 9.74 34.24
N LYS A 275 3.12 10.14 35.25
CA LYS A 275 3.33 9.33 36.44
C LYS A 275 2.24 9.68 37.46
N SER A 276 1.48 8.68 37.91
CA SER A 276 0.53 8.81 39.02
C SER A 276 0.95 7.85 40.12
N GLY A 277 1.54 8.38 41.19
CA GLY A 277 2.16 7.57 42.24
C GLY A 277 3.40 6.81 41.74
N SER A 278 3.37 5.47 41.75
CA SER A 278 4.47 4.61 41.27
C SER A 278 4.35 4.18 39.80
N ASN A 279 3.19 4.40 39.17
CA ASN A 279 2.88 3.81 37.86
C ASN A 279 2.91 4.89 36.76
N LEU A 280 3.40 4.50 35.58
CA LEU A 280 3.36 5.32 34.38
C LEU A 280 2.10 4.98 33.60
N HIS A 281 1.40 5.99 33.10
CA HIS A 281 0.25 5.80 32.22
C HIS A 281 0.41 6.67 30.97
N ILE A 282 0.01 6.14 29.82
CA ILE A 282 -0.15 6.97 28.62
C ILE A 282 -1.45 7.76 28.80
N GLN A 283 -1.35 9.07 28.83
CA GLN A 283 -2.50 9.95 28.87
C GLN A 283 -2.50 10.84 27.64
N SER A 284 -3.69 10.97 27.04
CA SER A 284 -3.98 11.93 26.01
C SER A 284 -5.08 12.86 26.49
N GLU A 285 -4.87 14.16 26.39
CA GLU A 285 -5.90 15.15 26.68
C GLU A 285 -6.26 15.93 25.42
N PHE A 286 -7.56 16.10 25.19
CA PHE A 286 -8.11 16.84 24.07
C PHE A 286 -8.68 18.15 24.60
N VAL A 287 -8.08 19.26 24.20
CA VAL A 287 -8.45 20.60 24.68
C VAL A 287 -8.69 21.55 23.51
N TYR A 288 -9.51 22.57 23.73
CA TYR A 288 -9.88 23.54 22.70
C TYR A 288 -9.16 24.89 22.88
N ASP A 289 -8.61 25.16 24.07
CA ASP A 289 -7.84 26.36 24.37
C ASP A 289 -6.34 26.05 24.50
N SER A 290 -5.49 26.98 24.07
CA SER A 290 -4.04 26.90 24.30
C SER A 290 -3.67 27.07 25.77
N ASP A 291 -4.48 27.80 26.55
CA ASP A 291 -4.25 27.96 27.99
C ASP A 291 -4.49 26.65 28.74
N ASP A 292 -5.45 25.84 28.29
CA ASP A 292 -5.72 24.51 28.86
C ASP A 292 -4.57 23.54 28.60
N VAL A 293 -3.85 23.69 27.48
CA VAL A 293 -2.59 22.95 27.23
C VAL A 293 -1.55 23.31 28.30
N ILE A 294 -1.41 24.58 28.64
CA ILE A 294 -0.44 25.01 29.67
C ILE A 294 -0.84 24.48 31.04
N ASN A 295 -2.14 24.54 31.38
CA ASN A 295 -2.67 23.98 32.62
C ASN A 295 -2.37 22.48 32.73
N TYR A 296 -2.59 21.73 31.66
CA TYR A 296 -2.21 20.32 31.58
C TYR A 296 -0.71 20.13 31.79
N LEU A 297 0.13 20.89 31.07
CA LEU A 297 1.58 20.77 31.17
C LEU A 297 2.11 21.10 32.58
N ASN A 298 1.44 22.00 33.31
CA ASN A 298 1.79 22.37 34.68
C ASN A 298 1.54 21.25 35.69
N ASN A 299 0.56 20.38 35.43
CA ASN A 299 0.22 19.26 36.29
C ASN A 299 1.07 18.00 36.02
N LEU A 300 2.04 18.08 35.10
CA LEU A 300 2.91 16.96 34.78
C LEU A 300 4.06 16.81 35.78
N GLU A 301 4.17 15.60 36.34
CA GLU A 301 5.35 15.19 37.09
C GLU A 301 6.40 14.57 36.17
N LEU A 302 7.65 15.05 36.28
CA LEU A 302 8.78 14.48 35.57
C LEU A 302 9.35 13.28 36.33
N PHE A 303 9.85 12.28 35.60
CA PHE A 303 10.44 11.08 36.19
C PHE A 303 11.84 10.77 35.63
N ASP A 304 12.68 10.12 36.44
CA ASP A 304 13.95 9.58 35.97
C ASP A 304 13.70 8.27 35.22
N GLY A 305 14.09 8.22 33.94
CA GLY A 305 13.95 7.02 33.11
C GLY A 305 15.30 6.51 32.60
N ASP A 306 15.35 5.24 32.22
CA ASP A 306 16.55 4.52 31.75
C ASP A 306 17.36 5.32 30.72
N ALA A 307 18.68 5.41 30.92
CA ALA A 307 19.63 6.12 30.07
C ALA A 307 19.82 5.48 28.69
N THR A 308 19.53 4.18 28.56
CA THR A 308 19.83 3.39 27.35
C THR A 308 18.61 3.12 26.47
N GLN A 309 17.42 2.90 27.06
CA GLN A 309 16.15 2.67 26.33
C GLN A 309 14.97 3.43 26.95
N PRO A 310 14.94 4.76 26.77
CA PRO A 310 14.06 5.68 27.50
C PRO A 310 12.56 5.53 27.20
N LEU A 311 12.20 5.12 25.98
CA LEU A 311 10.81 5.06 25.52
C LEU A 311 10.21 3.64 25.61
N LEU A 312 11.01 2.59 25.39
CA LEU A 312 10.53 1.21 25.42
C LEU A 312 10.09 0.79 26.82
N THR A 313 10.87 1.17 27.83
CA THR A 313 10.55 0.91 29.25
C THR A 313 9.30 1.67 29.65
N ALA A 314 9.19 2.95 29.29
CA ALA A 314 7.99 3.75 29.56
C ALA A 314 6.74 3.18 28.87
N VAL A 315 6.84 2.69 27.63
CA VAL A 315 5.73 2.01 26.93
C VAL A 315 5.35 0.71 27.63
N LYS A 316 6.33 -0.12 28.02
CA LYS A 316 6.10 -1.38 28.73
C LYS A 316 5.44 -1.17 30.09
N ASP A 317 5.90 -0.17 30.85
CA ASP A 317 5.39 0.11 32.20
C ASP A 317 4.05 0.87 32.17
N SER A 318 3.62 1.32 30.99
CA SER A 318 2.35 2.01 30.76
C SER A 318 1.21 1.14 30.21
N GLN A 319 1.50 -0.14 29.93
CA GLN A 319 0.53 -1.16 29.50
C GLN A 319 -0.01 -1.93 30.70
#